data_AF-A0A0F9MT56-F1
#
_entry.id   AF-A0A0F9MT56-F1
#
_cell.length_a   1.000
_cell.length_b   1.000
_cell.length_c   1.000
_cell.angle_alpha   90.00
_cell.angle_beta   90.00
_cell.angle_gamma   90.00
#
_symmetry.space_group_name_H-M   'P 1'
#
loop_
_entity.id
_entity.type
_entity.pdbx_description
1 polymer ?
#
loop_
_entity_poly.entity_id
_entity_poly.type
_entity_poly.pdbx_seq_one_letter_code
_entity_poly.pdbx_strand_id
1 'polypeptide(L)'
;MTVRAIFRKWIDRYFSDEEAVILLVILLMGFAAVIFLGGMLAPFFTALVIAFLLQGLINILTRRHVPEMIAVASVFLLFIGVMLALGFLLMPLLWNQLVNLVQETPRMLTSAQQWIVELQSHYPTLIEPDAIQNWVSSITKEFSVYGQRAVSFSLASLGNVIGIIIYLVLVPILIL
;
A
#
# COMPACT_ATOMS: atom_id res chain seq x y z
N MET A 1 -45.83 13.86 16.35
CA MET A 1 -44.78 14.09 17.36
C MET A 1 -43.49 14.43 16.64
N THR A 2 -43.02 15.67 16.77
CA THR A 2 -41.89 16.21 16.01
C THR A 2 -40.57 15.58 16.45
N VAL A 3 -39.77 15.10 15.49
CA VAL A 3 -38.42 14.52 15.67
C VAL A 3 -37.53 15.33 16.63
N ARG A 4 -37.70 16.67 16.67
CA ARG A 4 -37.02 17.57 17.61
C ARG A 4 -37.26 17.26 19.09
N ALA A 5 -38.45 16.77 19.46
CA ALA A 5 -38.78 16.42 20.84
C ALA A 5 -38.14 15.11 21.28
N ILE A 6 -37.97 14.16 20.35
CA ILE A 6 -37.26 12.89 20.60
C ILE A 6 -35.77 13.18 20.79
N PHE A 7 -35.17 14.03 19.95
CA PHE A 7 -33.80 14.49 20.10
C PHE A 7 -33.56 15.23 21.43
N ARG A 8 -34.46 16.12 21.86
CA ARG A 8 -34.36 16.79 23.16
C ARG A 8 -34.49 15.83 24.35
N LYS A 9 -35.44 14.89 24.33
CA LYS A 9 -35.56 13.89 25.41
C LYS A 9 -34.35 12.96 25.49
N TRP A 10 -33.74 12.63 24.36
CA TRP A 10 -32.54 11.79 24.32
C TRP A 10 -31.31 12.55 24.83
N ILE A 11 -31.17 13.83 24.45
CA ILE A 11 -30.10 14.71 24.96
C ILE A 11 -30.21 14.87 26.48
N ASP A 12 -31.40 15.21 27.01
CA ASP A 12 -31.56 15.46 28.44
C ASP A 12 -31.36 14.20 29.29
N ARG A 13 -31.60 13.01 28.74
CA ARG A 13 -31.41 11.75 29.48
C ARG A 13 -29.97 11.22 29.46
N TYR A 14 -29.21 11.47 28.39
CA TYR A 14 -27.81 11.05 28.28
C TYR A 14 -26.82 12.14 28.75
N PHE A 15 -27.17 13.42 28.70
CA PHE A 15 -26.31 14.54 29.15
C PHE A 15 -26.60 15.01 30.59
N SER A 16 -27.56 14.40 31.31
CA SER A 16 -27.81 14.74 32.72
C SER A 16 -26.90 14.01 33.72
N ASP A 17 -26.17 12.97 33.29
CA ASP A 17 -25.10 12.37 34.10
C ASP A 17 -23.79 13.10 33.81
N GLU A 18 -23.21 13.72 34.85
CA GLU A 18 -21.94 14.42 34.79
C GLU A 18 -20.82 13.54 34.19
N GLU A 19 -20.87 12.23 34.45
CA GLU A 19 -19.96 11.24 33.89
C GLU A 19 -20.07 11.13 32.36
N ALA A 20 -21.29 11.16 31.81
CA ALA A 20 -21.51 11.03 30.37
C ALA A 20 -21.01 12.26 29.61
N VAL A 21 -21.13 13.45 30.21
CA VAL A 21 -20.58 14.69 29.65
C VAL A 21 -19.05 14.65 29.65
N ILE A 22 -18.43 14.20 30.74
CA ILE A 22 -16.97 14.04 30.82
C ILE A 22 -16.49 13.03 29.78
N LEU A 23 -17.17 11.89 29.62
CA LEU A 23 -16.83 10.87 28.64
C LEU A 23 -16.94 11.41 27.21
N LEU A 24 -17.98 12.20 26.93
CA LEU A 24 -18.15 12.86 25.63
C LEU A 24 -17.04 13.88 25.35
N VAL A 25 -16.62 14.66 26.35
CA VAL A 25 -15.50 15.61 26.20
C VAL A 25 -14.18 14.86 25.97
N ILE A 26 -13.90 13.79 26.73
CA ILE A 26 -12.71 12.95 26.53
C ILE A 26 -12.73 12.31 25.14
N LEU A 27 -13.87 11.81 24.68
CA LEU A 27 -14.02 11.19 23.37
C LEU A 27 -13.77 12.21 22.25
N LEU A 28 -14.36 13.39 22.34
CA LEU A 28 -14.17 14.47 21.36
C LEU A 28 -12.72 14.96 21.35
N MET A 29 -12.10 15.10 22.52
CA MET A 29 -10.69 15.50 22.64
C MET A 29 -9.76 14.40 22.11
N GLY A 30 -10.05 13.14 22.37
CA GLY A 30 -9.33 11.99 21.82
C GLY A 30 -9.44 11.90 20.29
N PHE A 31 -10.64 12.08 19.73
CA PHE A 31 -10.83 12.14 18.29
C PHE A 31 -10.12 13.33 17.67
N ALA A 32 -10.19 14.52 18.28
CA ALA A 32 -9.44 15.68 17.84
C ALA A 32 -7.94 15.38 17.84
N ALA A 33 -7.41 14.81 18.92
CA ALA A 33 -5.99 14.42 19.00
C ALA A 33 -5.62 13.41 17.90
N VAL A 34 -6.45 12.42 17.59
CA VAL A 34 -6.19 11.47 16.50
C VAL A 34 -6.28 12.14 15.13
N ILE A 35 -7.20 13.08 14.91
CA ILE A 35 -7.32 13.76 13.61
C ILE A 35 -6.15 14.74 13.39
N PHE A 36 -5.78 15.52 14.42
CA PHE A 36 -4.71 16.51 14.32
C PHE A 36 -3.31 15.90 14.43
N LEU A 37 -3.13 14.89 15.30
CA LEU A 37 -1.83 14.27 15.57
C LEU A 37 -1.68 12.88 14.94
N GLY A 38 -2.75 12.24 14.45
CA GLY A 38 -2.70 10.87 13.93
C GLY A 38 -1.65 10.65 12.84
N GLY A 39 -1.46 11.63 11.96
CA GLY A 39 -0.42 11.59 10.93
C GLY A 39 1.01 11.53 11.50
N MET A 40 1.25 12.14 12.67
CA MET A 40 2.54 12.11 13.38
C MET A 40 2.63 10.94 14.38
N LEU A 41 1.51 10.57 15.00
CA LEU A 41 1.40 9.48 15.96
C LEU A 41 1.57 8.12 15.29
N ALA A 42 1.07 7.94 14.06
CA ALA A 42 1.22 6.69 13.32
C ALA A 42 2.70 6.27 13.18
N PRO A 43 3.61 7.08 12.58
CA PRO A 43 5.02 6.70 12.48
C PRO A 43 5.69 6.59 13.86
N PHE A 44 5.27 7.39 14.85
CA PHE A 44 5.79 7.28 16.22
C PHE A 44 5.46 5.93 16.86
N PHE A 45 4.19 5.49 16.83
CA PHE A 45 3.78 4.20 17.37
C PHE A 45 4.40 3.04 16.59
N THR A 46 4.53 3.15 15.26
CA THR A 46 5.25 2.16 14.46
C THR A 46 6.70 2.03 14.89
N ALA A 47 7.42 3.14 15.06
CA ALA A 47 8.80 3.15 15.53
C ALA A 47 8.92 2.55 16.95
N LEU A 48 7.96 2.86 17.84
CA LEU A 48 7.91 2.32 19.19
C LEU A 48 7.77 0.78 19.17
N VAL A 49 6.79 0.26 18.43
CA VAL A 49 6.58 -1.18 18.29
C VAL A 49 7.83 -1.87 17.74
N ILE A 50 8.43 -1.31 16.68
CA ILE A 50 9.67 -1.86 16.09
C ILE A 50 10.80 -1.83 17.11
N ALA A 51 10.98 -0.73 17.85
CA ALA A 51 12.01 -0.61 18.87
C ALA A 51 11.86 -1.69 19.96
N PHE A 52 10.64 -1.95 20.43
CA PHE A 52 10.38 -3.03 21.39
C PHE A 52 10.66 -4.42 20.81
N LEU A 53 10.35 -4.66 19.54
CA LEU A 53 10.67 -5.93 18.86
C LEU A 53 12.20 -6.12 18.75
N LEU A 54 12.93 -5.08 18.36
CA LEU A 54 14.39 -5.12 18.27
C LEU A 54 15.04 -5.26 19.65
N GLN A 55 14.49 -4.63 20.68
CA GLN A 55 14.95 -4.78 22.06
C GLN A 55 14.85 -6.25 22.52
N GLY A 56 13.81 -6.97 22.10
CA GLY A 56 13.69 -8.41 22.34
C GLY A 56 14.89 -9.20 21.80
N LEU A 57 15.32 -8.91 20.57
CA LEU A 57 16.51 -9.52 19.95
C LEU A 57 17.80 -9.13 20.67
N ILE A 58 17.96 -7.86 21.04
CA ILE A 58 19.13 -7.35 21.78
C ILE A 58 19.25 -8.08 23.12
N ASN A 59 18.14 -8.27 23.84
CA ASN A 59 18.11 -8.97 25.12
C ASN A 59 18.52 -10.45 24.97
N ILE A 60 18.12 -11.12 23.89
CA ILE A 60 18.51 -12.50 23.60
C ILE A 60 20.02 -12.60 23.38
N LEU A 61 20.62 -11.67 22.63
CA LEU A 61 22.08 -11.64 22.40
C LEU A 61 22.86 -11.32 23.67
N THR A 62 22.38 -10.36 24.46
CA THR A 62 23.01 -9.97 25.72
C THR A 62 22.99 -11.13 26.74
N ARG A 63 21.92 -11.93 26.78
CA ARG A 63 21.86 -13.18 27.57
C ARG A 63 22.88 -14.24 27.15
N ARG A 64 23.38 -14.18 25.91
CA ARG A 64 24.47 -15.03 25.40
C ARG A 64 25.87 -14.44 25.67
N HIS A 65 25.99 -13.53 26.64
CA HIS A 65 27.26 -12.88 27.03
C HIS A 65 27.86 -11.96 25.94
N VAL A 66 27.05 -11.49 24.98
CA VAL A 66 27.48 -10.45 24.04
C VAL A 66 27.45 -9.08 24.72
N PRO A 67 28.49 -8.24 24.61
CA PRO A 67 28.47 -6.87 25.12
C PRO A 67 27.33 -6.06 24.51
N GLU A 68 26.64 -5.26 25.34
CA GLU A 68 25.42 -4.53 24.95
C GLU A 68 25.60 -3.68 23.69
N MET A 69 26.70 -2.92 23.58
CA MET A 69 26.99 -2.12 22.38
C MET A 69 27.07 -2.96 21.09
N ILE A 70 27.66 -4.16 21.17
CA ILE A 70 27.81 -5.06 20.02
C ILE A 70 26.44 -5.69 19.68
N ALA A 71 25.65 -6.05 20.69
CA ALA A 71 24.30 -6.55 20.50
C ALA A 71 23.41 -5.51 19.80
N VAL A 72 23.44 -4.25 20.24
CA VAL A 72 22.70 -3.15 19.61
C VAL A 72 23.16 -2.93 18.18
N ALA A 73 24.47 -2.77 17.95
CA ALA A 73 25.02 -2.52 16.62
C ALA A 73 24.71 -3.66 15.63
N SER A 74 24.86 -4.92 16.06
CA SER A 74 24.57 -6.08 15.21
C SER A 74 23.09 -6.22 14.86
N VAL A 75 22.19 -6.03 15.83
CA VAL A 75 20.73 -6.09 15.58
C VAL A 75 20.28 -4.97 14.65
N PHE A 76 20.82 -3.76 14.83
CA PHE A 76 20.49 -2.63 13.98
C PHE A 76 21.03 -2.81 12.55
N LEU A 77 22.26 -3.29 12.39
CA LEU A 77 22.83 -3.66 11.09
C LEU A 77 22.03 -4.77 10.40
N LEU A 78 21.62 -5.79 11.15
CA LEU A 78 20.76 -6.86 10.65
C LEU A 78 19.40 -6.31 10.20
N PHE A 79 18.77 -5.45 11.00
CA PHE A 79 17.48 -4.84 10.69
C PHE A 79 17.55 -4.01 9.39
N ILE A 80 18.55 -3.13 9.28
CA ILE A 80 18.79 -2.34 8.07
C ILE A 80 19.10 -3.27 6.89
N GLY A 81 19.94 -4.28 7.07
CA GLY A 81 20.28 -5.25 6.03
C GLY A 81 19.06 -5.99 5.50
N VAL A 82 18.16 -6.43 6.39
CA VAL A 82 16.89 -7.07 6.02
C VAL A 82 15.96 -6.08 5.31
N MET A 83 15.83 -4.85 5.81
CA MET A 83 15.03 -3.81 5.15
C MET A 83 15.53 -3.50 3.73
N LEU A 84 16.83 -3.35 3.56
CA LEU A 84 17.45 -3.15 2.25
C LEU A 84 17.25 -4.37 1.36
N ALA A 85 17.49 -5.59 1.86
CA ALA A 85 17.29 -6.81 1.10
C ALA A 85 15.84 -6.96 0.64
N LEU A 86 14.87 -6.70 1.52
CA LEU A 86 13.45 -6.67 1.18
C LEU A 86 13.16 -5.59 0.14
N GLY A 87 13.70 -4.38 0.30
CA GLY A 87 13.57 -3.31 -0.68
C GLY A 87 14.10 -3.72 -2.06
N PHE A 88 15.35 -4.17 -2.14
CA PHE A 88 16.01 -4.55 -3.39
C PHE A 88 15.44 -5.82 -4.03
N LEU A 89 14.89 -6.77 -3.26
CA LEU A 89 14.29 -7.99 -3.80
C LEU A 89 12.80 -7.82 -4.14
N LEU A 90 12.03 -7.17 -3.25
CA LEU A 90 10.60 -6.98 -3.45
C LEU A 90 10.31 -5.87 -4.46
N MET A 91 11.03 -4.75 -4.47
CA MET A 91 10.79 -3.67 -5.45
C MET A 91 10.80 -4.17 -6.90
N PRO A 92 11.81 -4.89 -7.40
CA PRO A 92 11.79 -5.38 -8.77
C PRO A 92 10.69 -6.42 -8.99
N LEU A 93 10.38 -7.25 -8.00
CA LEU A 93 9.28 -8.22 -8.10
C LEU A 93 7.92 -7.53 -8.23
N LEU A 94 7.64 -6.55 -7.36
CA LEU A 94 6.42 -5.74 -7.39
C LEU A 94 6.33 -4.94 -8.69
N TRP A 95 7.45 -4.39 -9.15
CA TRP A 95 7.51 -3.68 -10.42
C TRP A 95 7.18 -4.60 -11.60
N ASN A 96 7.82 -5.77 -11.67
CA ASN A 96 7.53 -6.76 -12.70
C ASN A 96 6.08 -7.24 -12.63
N GLN A 97 5.52 -7.41 -11.43
CA GLN A 97 4.11 -7.74 -11.23
C GLN A 97 3.18 -6.65 -11.76
N LEU A 98 3.45 -5.38 -11.48
CA LEU A 98 2.68 -4.25 -12.01
C LEU A 98 2.76 -4.17 -13.54
N VAL A 99 3.95 -4.38 -14.11
CA VAL A 99 4.17 -4.41 -15.56
C VAL A 99 3.37 -5.54 -16.19
N ASN A 100 3.44 -6.75 -15.62
CA ASN A 100 2.68 -7.91 -16.10
C ASN A 100 1.17 -7.66 -16.01
N LEU A 101 0.69 -7.06 -14.91
CA LEU A 101 -0.73 -6.71 -14.75
C LEU A 101 -1.19 -5.77 -15.87
N VAL A 102 -0.42 -4.71 -16.15
CA VAL A 102 -0.72 -3.76 -17.22
C VAL A 102 -0.68 -4.44 -18.60
N GLN A 103 0.26 -5.35 -18.85
CA GLN A 103 0.38 -6.08 -20.11
C GLN A 103 -0.74 -7.12 -20.33
N GLU A 104 -1.19 -7.78 -19.27
CA GLU A 104 -2.25 -8.80 -19.33
C GLU A 104 -3.67 -8.20 -19.26
N THR A 105 -3.83 -6.98 -18.73
CA THR A 105 -5.14 -6.31 -18.63
C THR A 105 -5.92 -6.29 -19.96
N PRO A 106 -5.33 -5.93 -21.12
CA PRO A 106 -6.04 -5.98 -22.40
C PRO A 106 -6.56 -7.38 -22.75
N ARG A 107 -5.77 -8.42 -22.47
CA ARG A 107 -6.17 -9.82 -22.70
C ARG A 107 -7.32 -10.21 -21.78
N MET A 108 -7.25 -9.85 -20.50
CA MET A 108 -8.33 -10.07 -19.54
C MET A 108 -9.63 -9.39 -19.99
N LEU A 109 -9.55 -8.18 -20.54
CA LEU A 109 -10.71 -7.47 -21.11
C LEU A 109 -11.31 -8.23 -22.30
N THR A 110 -10.49 -8.76 -23.21
CA THR A 110 -10.98 -9.56 -24.35
C THR A 110 -11.64 -10.87 -23.89
N SER A 111 -11.10 -11.53 -22.86
CA SER A 111 -11.73 -12.72 -22.27
C SER A 111 -13.05 -12.38 -21.57
N ALA A 112 -13.11 -11.25 -20.86
CA ALA A 112 -14.35 -10.77 -20.24
C ALA A 112 -15.43 -10.46 -21.29
N GLN A 113 -15.04 -9.90 -22.45
CA GLN A 113 -15.95 -9.69 -23.57
C GLN A 113 -16.55 -11.02 -24.07
N GLN A 114 -15.74 -12.07 -24.21
CA GLN A 114 -16.21 -13.40 -24.64
C GLN A 114 -17.22 -13.97 -23.65
N TRP A 115 -16.98 -13.84 -22.34
CA TRP A 115 -17.91 -14.30 -21.30
C TRP A 115 -19.23 -13.54 -21.33
N ILE A 116 -19.20 -12.23 -21.60
CA ILE A 116 -20.41 -11.43 -21.73
C ILE A 116 -21.21 -11.85 -22.98
N VAL A 117 -20.54 -12.13 -24.10
CA VAL A 117 -21.20 -12.64 -25.32
C VAL A 117 -21.82 -14.02 -25.08
N GLU A 118 -21.14 -14.90 -24.35
CA GLU A 118 -21.67 -16.20 -23.95
C GLU A 118 -22.89 -16.06 -23.04
N LEU A 119 -22.85 -15.13 -22.08
CA LEU A 119 -23.98 -14.82 -21.20
C LEU A 119 -25.17 -14.22 -21.97
N GLN A 120 -24.91 -13.33 -22.93
CA GLN A 120 -25.94 -12.75 -23.80
C GLN A 120 -26.65 -13.81 -24.64
N SER A 121 -25.92 -14.84 -25.11
CA SER A 121 -26.54 -15.93 -25.88
C SER A 121 -27.61 -16.68 -25.07
N HIS A 122 -27.51 -16.67 -23.75
CA HIS A 122 -28.48 -17.25 -22.83
C HIS A 122 -29.55 -16.26 -22.34
N TYR A 123 -29.28 -14.94 -22.37
CA TYR A 123 -30.19 -13.89 -21.88
C TYR A 123 -30.29 -12.67 -22.84
N PRO A 124 -30.89 -12.83 -24.03
CA PRO A 124 -30.89 -11.82 -25.09
C PRO A 124 -31.74 -10.57 -24.82
N THR A 125 -32.59 -10.56 -23.79
CA THR A 125 -33.52 -9.44 -23.50
C THR A 125 -32.97 -8.35 -22.58
N LEU A 126 -31.78 -8.53 -22.01
CA LEU A 126 -31.24 -7.62 -20.99
C LEU A 126 -30.14 -6.68 -21.50
N ILE A 127 -29.55 -6.91 -22.68
CA ILE A 127 -28.32 -6.21 -23.10
C ILE A 127 -28.26 -6.01 -24.63
N GLU A 128 -28.05 -4.76 -25.09
CA GLU A 128 -27.79 -4.42 -26.50
C GLU A 128 -26.36 -4.80 -26.95
N PRO A 129 -26.17 -5.49 -28.09
CA PRO A 129 -24.86 -6.00 -28.54
C PRO A 129 -23.82 -4.92 -28.83
N ASP A 130 -24.23 -3.81 -29.46
CA ASP A 130 -23.31 -2.82 -30.02
C ASP A 130 -22.69 -1.92 -28.95
N ALA A 131 -23.39 -1.69 -27.84
CA ALA A 131 -22.90 -0.86 -26.74
C ALA A 131 -21.67 -1.48 -26.07
N ILE A 132 -21.65 -2.81 -25.89
CA ILE A 132 -20.55 -3.50 -25.21
C ILE A 132 -19.30 -3.57 -26.07
N GLN A 133 -19.43 -3.84 -27.38
CA GLN A 133 -18.29 -3.84 -28.29
C GLN A 133 -17.61 -2.47 -28.39
N ASN A 134 -18.40 -1.39 -28.45
CA ASN A 134 -17.88 -0.02 -28.51
C ASN A 134 -17.20 0.40 -27.19
N TRP A 135 -17.72 -0.03 -26.04
CA TRP A 135 -17.09 0.21 -24.74
C TRP A 135 -15.77 -0.54 -24.58
N VAL A 136 -15.75 -1.85 -24.86
CA VAL A 136 -14.55 -2.69 -24.74
C VAL A 136 -13.45 -2.21 -25.69
N SER A 137 -13.79 -1.88 -26.93
CA SER A 137 -12.81 -1.39 -27.91
C SER A 137 -12.24 -0.02 -27.53
N SER A 138 -13.05 0.90 -26.99
CA SER A 138 -12.60 2.21 -26.53
C SER A 138 -11.65 2.10 -25.34
N ILE A 139 -12.00 1.28 -24.33
CA ILE A 139 -11.15 1.05 -23.15
C ILE A 139 -9.84 0.37 -23.56
N THR A 140 -9.89 -0.63 -24.44
CA THR A 140 -8.70 -1.35 -24.92
C THR A 140 -7.76 -0.42 -25.67
N LYS A 141 -8.27 0.51 -26.48
CA LYS A 141 -7.46 1.46 -27.26
C LYS A 141 -6.73 2.46 -26.35
N GLU A 142 -7.42 3.00 -25.34
CA GLU A 142 -6.80 3.88 -24.35
C GLU A 142 -5.77 3.12 -23.50
N PHE A 143 -6.11 1.93 -23.01
CA PHE A 143 -5.20 1.08 -22.24
C PHE A 143 -3.96 0.67 -23.05
N SER A 144 -4.10 0.43 -24.35
CA SER A 144 -2.97 0.09 -25.21
C SER A 144 -1.97 1.25 -25.30
N VAL A 145 -2.43 2.49 -25.50
CA VAL A 145 -1.55 3.67 -25.59
C VAL A 145 -0.87 3.97 -24.26
N TYR A 146 -1.60 3.96 -23.14
CA TYR A 146 -1.04 4.26 -21.82
C TYR A 146 -0.21 3.09 -21.27
N GLY A 147 -0.67 1.86 -21.47
CA GLY A 147 0.03 0.65 -21.04
C GLY A 147 1.35 0.46 -21.79
N GLN A 148 1.37 0.68 -23.11
CA GLN A 148 2.61 0.57 -23.89
C GLN A 148 3.64 1.63 -23.47
N ARG A 149 3.21 2.87 -23.15
CA ARG A 149 4.10 3.89 -22.57
C ARG A 149 4.62 3.51 -21.19
N ALA A 150 3.75 3.01 -20.30
CA ALA A 150 4.14 2.58 -18.96
C ALA A 150 5.16 1.42 -19.00
N VAL A 151 4.94 0.44 -19.89
CA VAL A 151 5.85 -0.68 -20.12
C VAL A 151 7.18 -0.20 -20.72
N SER A 152 7.15 0.70 -21.70
CA SER A 152 8.36 1.26 -22.32
C SER A 152 9.23 2.01 -21.31
N PHE A 153 8.59 2.83 -20.47
CA PHE A 153 9.25 3.54 -19.38
C PHE A 153 9.84 2.58 -18.35
N SER A 154 9.12 1.52 -18.01
CA SER A 154 9.57 0.44 -17.14
C SER A 154 10.83 -0.26 -17.67
N LEU A 155 10.80 -0.71 -18.93
CA LEU A 155 11.94 -1.37 -19.59
C LEU A 155 13.15 -0.43 -19.70
N ALA A 156 12.93 0.86 -20.00
CA ALA A 156 13.99 1.85 -20.02
C ALA A 156 14.65 2.05 -18.64
N SER A 157 13.87 2.02 -17.56
CA SER A 157 14.41 2.13 -16.20
C SER A 157 15.33 0.96 -15.83
N LEU A 158 14.97 -0.28 -16.22
CA LEU A 158 15.81 -1.46 -16.01
C LEU A 158 17.12 -1.35 -16.80
N GLY A 159 17.06 -0.88 -18.05
CA GLY A 159 18.26 -0.59 -18.84
C GLY A 159 19.18 0.42 -18.15
N ASN A 160 18.61 1.44 -17.50
CA ASN A 160 19.39 2.44 -16.78
C ASN A 160 20.07 1.87 -15.51
N VAL A 161 19.39 0.98 -14.78
CA VAL A 161 19.97 0.27 -13.62
C VAL A 161 21.13 -0.63 -14.07
N ILE A 162 20.97 -1.37 -15.17
CA ILE A 162 22.05 -2.17 -15.76
C ILE A 162 23.22 -1.27 -16.18
N GLY A 163 22.93 -0.11 -16.78
CA GLY A 163 23.93 0.89 -17.12
C GLY A 163 24.73 1.37 -15.92
N ILE A 164 24.07 1.66 -14.79
CA ILE A 164 24.73 2.06 -13.53
C ILE A 164 25.61 0.93 -12.99
N ILE A 165 25.14 -0.32 -13.02
CA ILE A 165 25.92 -1.48 -12.58
C ILE A 165 27.18 -1.64 -13.45
N ILE A 166 27.03 -1.54 -14.77
CA ILE A 166 28.17 -1.59 -15.70
C ILE A 166 29.14 -0.44 -15.38
N TYR A 167 28.65 0.78 -15.17
CA TYR A 167 29.49 1.94 -14.85
C TYR A 167 30.23 1.77 -13.52
N LEU A 168 29.55 1.25 -12.49
CA LEU A 168 30.14 0.96 -11.18
C LEU A 168 31.25 -0.09 -11.24
N VAL A 169 31.19 -1.03 -12.18
CA VAL A 169 32.24 -2.04 -12.38
C VAL A 169 33.33 -1.51 -13.30
N LEU A 170 32.96 -0.84 -14.40
CA LEU A 170 33.88 -0.42 -15.45
C LEU A 170 34.73 0.78 -15.04
N VAL A 171 34.16 1.77 -14.35
CA VAL A 171 34.89 2.98 -13.93
C VAL A 171 36.05 2.68 -12.99
N PRO A 172 35.91 1.85 -11.93
CA PRO A 172 37.04 1.48 -11.10
C PRO A 172 38.12 0.73 -11.86
N ILE A 173 37.76 -0.17 -12.79
CA ILE A 173 38.72 -0.91 -13.61
C ILE A 173 39.50 0.02 -14.55
N LEU A 174 38.88 1.09 -15.04
CA LEU A 174 39.55 2.09 -15.88
C LEU A 174 40.47 3.03 -15.09
N ILE A 175 40.19 3.24 -13.80
CA ILE A 175 40.96 4.13 -12.92
C ILE A 175 42.12 3.37 -12.24
N LEU A 176 41.97 2.07 -12.01
CA LEU A 176 42.99 1.15 -11.49
C LEU A 176 44.03 0.79 -12.57
#